data_AF-A0AAV3SMK6-F1
#
_entry.id   AF-A0AAV3SMK6-F1
#
_cell.length_a   1.000
_cell.length_b   1.000
_cell.length_c   1.000
_cell.angle_alpha   90.00
_cell.angle_beta   90.00
_cell.angle_gamma   90.00
#
_symmetry.space_group_name_H-M   'P 1'
#
loop_
_entity.id
_entity.type
_entity.pdbx_description
1 polymer ?
#
loop_
_entity_poly.entity_id
_entity_poly.type
_entity_poly.pdbx_seq_one_letter_code
_entity_poly.pdbx_strand_id
1 'polypeptide(L)'
;MSETADAAPGPAEDLLAATPETAYFWGRVAGDGELTGNCVTVHTEDERAADALATIAGADRTGHQVAAREPAHDASIVRYEDEYEIQVFGSPADRSGAALGLPIDGQPGGYRFDSFADHRAPLVRGLLEACGTVCFRESSGSVGISFVHDDESLLQTIRSLLADANLHVPTDGLAETSSGGYWFGLADDADTGEFAEWVYTESDESGCYSDGRRRKLRRSVERATGSDVGDLG
;
A
#
# COMPACT_ATOMS: atom_id res chain seq x y z
N MET A 1 9.18 -30.55 -2.58
CA MET A 1 8.91 -29.11 -2.50
C MET A 1 7.64 -28.99 -1.68
N SER A 2 7.76 -28.68 -0.40
CA SER A 2 6.59 -28.34 0.39
C SER A 2 6.08 -27.01 -0.14
N GLU A 3 4.84 -26.96 -0.61
CA GLU A 3 4.09 -25.70 -0.64
C GLU A 3 4.10 -25.19 0.80
N THR A 4 4.88 -24.14 1.06
CA THR A 4 4.66 -23.32 2.25
C THR A 4 3.26 -22.76 2.07
N ALA A 5 2.29 -23.33 2.79
CA ALA A 5 0.96 -22.75 2.83
C ALA A 5 1.15 -21.35 3.41
N ASP A 6 0.93 -20.37 2.56
CA ASP A 6 1.09 -18.96 2.86
C ASP A 6 0.28 -18.62 4.12
N ALA A 7 0.91 -17.97 5.09
CA ALA A 7 0.28 -17.76 6.38
C ALA A 7 -0.81 -16.70 6.22
N ALA A 8 -2.05 -17.01 6.61
CA ALA A 8 -3.07 -15.97 6.77
C ALA A 8 -2.79 -15.19 8.06
N PRO A 9 -2.93 -13.85 8.09
CA PRO A 9 -2.77 -13.09 9.32
C PRO A 9 -3.79 -13.52 10.38
N GLY A 10 -3.46 -13.34 11.65
CA GLY A 10 -4.42 -13.45 12.75
C GLY A 10 -5.21 -12.15 12.94
N PRO A 11 -6.38 -12.18 13.61
CA PRO A 11 -7.07 -10.95 14.00
C PRO A 11 -6.23 -10.15 15.00
N ALA A 12 -6.17 -8.84 14.81
CA ALA A 12 -5.49 -7.96 15.75
C ALA A 12 -6.28 -7.86 17.07
N GLU A 13 -5.61 -8.06 18.20
CA GLU A 13 -6.21 -7.80 19.52
C GLU A 13 -6.50 -6.31 19.73
N ASP A 14 -5.63 -5.45 19.18
CA ASP A 14 -5.78 -4.00 19.14
C ASP A 14 -5.23 -3.47 17.82
N LEU A 15 -6.05 -2.75 17.05
CA LEU A 15 -5.64 -2.14 15.78
C LEU A 15 -4.58 -1.06 15.97
N LEU A 16 -4.39 -0.54 17.19
CA LEU A 16 -3.32 0.41 17.51
C LEU A 16 -2.04 -0.25 18.04
N ALA A 17 -2.01 -1.57 18.19
CA ALA A 17 -0.78 -2.28 18.51
C ALA A 17 0.24 -2.04 17.41
N ALA A 18 1.52 -1.90 17.77
CA ALA A 18 2.60 -1.83 16.80
C ALA A 18 2.98 -3.26 16.39
N THR A 19 2.38 -3.75 15.31
CA THR A 19 2.65 -5.08 14.72
C THR A 19 2.77 -4.95 13.20
N PRO A 20 3.40 -5.90 12.49
CA PRO A 20 3.44 -5.90 11.04
C PRO A 20 2.05 -5.82 10.39
N GLU A 21 1.07 -6.54 10.95
CA GLU A 21 -0.30 -6.64 10.45
C GLU A 21 -1.02 -5.29 10.55
N THR A 22 -0.98 -4.66 11.73
CA THR A 22 -1.62 -3.35 11.94
C THR A 22 -0.91 -2.23 11.17
N ALA A 23 0.41 -2.31 11.03
CA ALA A 23 1.18 -1.38 10.20
C ALA A 23 0.74 -1.47 8.73
N TYR A 24 0.63 -2.69 8.19
CA TYR A 24 0.10 -2.92 6.83
C TYR A 24 -1.33 -2.39 6.68
N PHE A 25 -2.22 -2.72 7.63
CA PHE A 25 -3.61 -2.27 7.64
C PHE A 25 -3.71 -0.74 7.57
N TRP A 26 -2.99 -0.02 8.43
CA TRP A 26 -3.03 1.45 8.45
C TRP A 26 -2.35 2.08 7.24
N GLY A 27 -1.35 1.43 6.65
CA GLY A 27 -0.79 1.86 5.37
C GLY A 27 -1.82 1.80 4.23
N ARG A 28 -2.63 0.72 4.19
CA ARG A 28 -3.73 0.60 3.21
C ARG A 28 -4.81 1.66 3.43
N VAL A 29 -5.25 1.81 4.67
CA VAL A 29 -6.27 2.81 5.04
C VAL A 29 -5.80 4.24 4.77
N ALA A 30 -4.54 4.56 5.04
CA ALA A 30 -4.04 5.91 4.83
C ALA A 30 -3.93 6.28 3.35
N GLY A 31 -3.64 5.32 2.47
CA GLY A 31 -3.45 5.58 1.05
C GLY A 31 -4.71 5.50 0.19
N ASP A 32 -5.72 4.72 0.59
CA ASP A 32 -6.93 4.47 -0.21
C ASP A 32 -8.16 4.12 0.66
N GLY A 33 -8.17 4.61 1.90
CA GLY A 33 -9.26 4.40 2.84
C GLY A 33 -9.94 5.71 3.25
N GLU A 34 -11.11 5.55 3.85
CA GLU A 34 -11.91 6.65 4.39
C GLU A 34 -12.21 6.40 5.87
N LEU A 35 -12.05 7.42 6.70
CA LEU A 35 -12.51 7.39 8.09
C LEU A 35 -13.64 8.38 8.29
N THR A 36 -14.70 7.87 8.88
CA THR A 36 -15.79 8.65 9.47
C THR A 36 -15.81 8.42 10.97
N GLY A 37 -16.57 9.21 11.73
CA GLY A 37 -16.61 9.09 13.20
C GLY A 37 -16.99 7.72 13.77
N ASN A 38 -17.46 6.75 12.96
CA ASN A 38 -17.76 5.41 13.44
C ASN A 38 -17.37 4.28 12.49
N CYS A 39 -16.68 4.58 11.38
CA CYS A 39 -16.36 3.59 10.37
C CYS A 39 -15.00 3.88 9.75
N VAL A 40 -14.20 2.82 9.60
CA VAL A 40 -13.05 2.80 8.71
C VAL A 40 -13.44 1.99 7.48
N THR A 41 -13.31 2.56 6.29
CA THR A 41 -13.52 1.89 5.01
C THR A 41 -12.18 1.79 4.28
N VAL A 42 -11.89 0.63 3.70
CA VAL A 42 -10.71 0.44 2.86
C VAL A 42 -11.05 -0.37 1.62
N HIS A 43 -10.49 0.04 0.49
CA HIS A 43 -10.70 -0.57 -0.81
C HIS A 43 -9.45 -1.31 -1.29
N THR A 44 -9.67 -2.40 -2.04
CA THR A 44 -8.58 -3.15 -2.67
C THR A 44 -9.10 -3.93 -3.88
N GLU A 45 -8.28 -4.03 -4.92
CA GLU A 45 -8.59 -4.83 -6.11
C GLU A 45 -8.13 -6.29 -5.99
N ASP A 46 -7.44 -6.61 -4.89
CA ASP A 46 -6.78 -7.89 -4.67
C ASP A 46 -7.49 -8.65 -3.55
N GLU A 47 -7.99 -9.85 -3.88
CA GLU A 47 -8.73 -10.70 -2.95
C GLU A 47 -7.91 -11.06 -1.72
N ARG A 48 -6.63 -11.39 -1.89
CA ARG A 48 -5.75 -11.76 -0.78
C ARG A 48 -5.57 -10.60 0.18
N ALA A 49 -5.29 -9.41 -0.34
CA ALA A 49 -5.24 -8.20 0.48
C ALA A 49 -6.58 -7.94 1.18
N ALA A 50 -7.71 -8.19 0.52
CA ALA A 50 -9.03 -8.05 1.13
C ALA A 50 -9.25 -9.04 2.29
N ASP A 51 -8.84 -10.30 2.15
CA ASP A 51 -8.90 -11.30 3.22
C ASP A 51 -8.00 -10.93 4.40
N ALA A 52 -6.78 -10.46 4.11
CA ALA A 52 -5.85 -9.99 5.14
C ALA A 52 -6.45 -8.82 5.93
N LEU A 53 -6.95 -7.78 5.23
CA LEU A 53 -7.54 -6.60 5.86
C LEU A 53 -8.76 -6.94 6.72
N ALA A 54 -9.67 -7.77 6.20
CA ALA A 54 -10.85 -8.25 6.92
C ALA A 54 -10.44 -9.03 8.19
N THR A 55 -9.48 -9.94 8.06
CA THR A 55 -9.01 -10.77 9.17
C THR A 55 -8.36 -9.93 10.26
N ILE A 56 -7.44 -9.02 9.90
CA ILE A 56 -6.75 -8.12 10.84
C ILE A 56 -7.76 -7.26 11.61
N ALA A 57 -8.75 -6.73 10.91
CA ALA A 57 -9.82 -5.92 11.52
C ALA A 57 -10.80 -6.72 12.37
N GLY A 58 -10.79 -8.06 12.30
CA GLY A 58 -11.84 -8.90 12.87
C GLY A 58 -13.22 -8.57 12.27
N ALA A 59 -13.26 -8.16 11.01
CA ALA A 59 -14.46 -7.74 10.29
C ALA A 59 -14.74 -8.67 9.11
N ASP A 60 -15.99 -8.75 8.70
CA ASP A 60 -16.35 -9.41 7.44
C ASP A 60 -16.23 -8.42 6.28
N ARG A 61 -15.96 -8.93 5.06
CA ARG A 61 -16.09 -8.14 3.83
C ARG A 61 -17.52 -7.63 3.71
N THR A 62 -17.70 -6.33 3.50
CA THR A 62 -19.04 -5.72 3.40
C THR A 62 -19.51 -5.58 1.95
N GLY A 63 -18.59 -5.57 0.99
CA GLY A 63 -18.90 -5.48 -0.43
C GLY A 63 -17.87 -6.12 -1.33
N HIS A 64 -18.34 -6.67 -2.44
CA HIS A 64 -17.53 -7.05 -3.58
C HIS A 64 -18.27 -6.60 -4.84
N GLN A 65 -17.63 -5.76 -5.64
CA GLN A 65 -18.16 -5.26 -6.90
C GLN A 65 -17.15 -5.55 -8.00
N VAL A 66 -17.64 -5.91 -9.18
CA VAL A 66 -16.80 -6.04 -10.37
C VAL A 66 -17.01 -4.78 -11.19
N ALA A 67 -16.03 -3.87 -11.15
CA ALA A 67 -16.10 -2.61 -11.86
C ALA A 67 -15.51 -2.76 -13.26
N ALA A 68 -16.25 -2.30 -14.28
CA ALA A 68 -15.74 -2.20 -15.63
C ALA A 68 -14.94 -0.89 -15.77
N ARG A 69 -13.63 -0.97 -15.97
CA ARG A 69 -12.78 0.19 -16.24
C ARG A 69 -12.36 0.20 -17.70
N GLU A 70 -12.60 1.33 -18.36
CA GLU A 70 -12.06 1.62 -19.68
C GLU A 70 -10.60 2.08 -19.53
N PRO A 71 -9.62 1.34 -20.08
CA PRO A 71 -8.22 1.75 -20.05
C PRO A 71 -8.05 3.08 -20.76
N ALA A 72 -7.32 4.01 -20.14
CA ALA A 72 -7.05 5.34 -20.68
C ALA A 72 -6.37 5.33 -22.07
N HIS A 73 -5.75 4.21 -22.46
CA HIS A 73 -4.99 4.09 -23.71
C HIS A 73 -5.68 3.24 -24.79
N ASP A 74 -6.74 2.50 -24.47
CA ASP A 74 -7.48 1.70 -25.45
C ASP A 74 -8.91 1.40 -24.96
N ALA A 75 -9.85 2.27 -25.33
CA ALA A 75 -11.27 2.15 -25.00
C ALA A 75 -11.98 0.96 -25.69
N SER A 76 -11.27 0.16 -26.49
CA SER A 76 -11.83 -1.06 -27.09
C SER A 76 -11.75 -2.29 -26.18
N ILE A 77 -11.02 -2.19 -25.07
CA ILE A 77 -10.84 -3.27 -24.09
C ILE A 77 -11.53 -2.87 -22.79
N VAL A 78 -12.64 -3.51 -22.45
CA VAL A 78 -13.24 -3.35 -21.11
C VAL A 78 -12.49 -4.29 -20.17
N ARG A 79 -11.80 -3.74 -19.16
CA ARG A 79 -11.25 -4.54 -18.06
C ARG A 79 -12.27 -4.61 -16.94
N TYR A 80 -12.49 -5.82 -16.44
CA TYR A 80 -13.25 -6.05 -15.22
C TYR A 80 -12.22 -6.19 -14.11
N GLU A 81 -12.25 -5.25 -13.18
CA GLU A 81 -11.38 -5.26 -12.00
C GLU A 81 -12.29 -5.53 -10.81
N ASP A 82 -11.93 -6.54 -10.03
CA ASP A 82 -12.57 -6.82 -8.76
C ASP A 82 -12.28 -5.64 -7.83
N GLU A 83 -13.26 -5.20 -7.06
CA GLU A 83 -13.11 -4.21 -6.02
C GLU A 83 -13.77 -4.75 -4.75
N TYR A 84 -12.97 -4.90 -3.71
CA TYR A 84 -13.38 -5.39 -2.41
C TYR A 84 -13.42 -4.21 -1.44
N GLU A 85 -14.52 -4.11 -0.70
CA GLU A 85 -14.72 -3.11 0.33
C GLU A 85 -14.79 -3.79 1.70
N ILE A 86 -14.00 -3.26 2.63
CA ILE A 86 -13.95 -3.71 4.02
C ILE A 86 -14.34 -2.52 4.90
N GLN A 87 -15.39 -2.71 5.72
CA GLN A 87 -15.83 -1.71 6.69
C GLN A 87 -15.64 -2.22 8.11
N VAL A 88 -14.99 -1.39 8.92
CA VAL A 88 -14.75 -1.66 10.35
C VAL A 88 -15.56 -0.65 11.15
N PHE A 89 -16.67 -1.13 11.73
CA PHE A 89 -17.56 -0.29 12.52
C PHE A 89 -17.13 -0.21 13.99
N GLY A 90 -17.31 0.98 14.59
CA GLY A 90 -17.24 1.20 16.03
C GLY A 90 -16.07 2.08 16.47
N SER A 91 -15.69 1.93 17.74
CA SER A 91 -14.65 2.75 18.40
C SER A 91 -13.24 2.79 17.77
N PRO A 92 -12.80 1.84 16.92
CA PRO A 92 -11.49 1.94 16.28
C PRO A 92 -11.32 3.18 15.41
N ALA A 93 -12.37 3.67 14.74
CA ALA A 93 -12.26 4.85 13.88
C ALA A 93 -11.86 6.11 14.67
N ASP A 94 -12.62 6.42 15.73
CA ASP A 94 -12.34 7.56 16.62
C ASP A 94 -10.98 7.44 17.31
N ARG A 95 -10.67 6.27 17.85
CA ARG A 95 -9.39 6.04 18.57
C ARG A 95 -8.20 6.15 17.64
N SER A 96 -8.33 5.68 16.41
CA SER A 96 -7.21 5.65 15.45
C SER A 96 -7.00 6.98 14.75
N GLY A 97 -8.08 7.71 14.42
CA GLY A 97 -7.96 9.10 14.01
C GLY A 97 -7.24 9.93 15.09
N ALA A 98 -7.58 9.74 16.36
CA ALA A 98 -6.92 10.44 17.47
C ALA A 98 -5.48 9.98 17.76
N ALA A 99 -5.12 8.71 17.50
CA ALA A 99 -3.78 8.17 17.76
C ALA A 99 -2.82 8.43 16.59
N LEU A 100 -3.25 8.06 15.39
CA LEU A 100 -2.46 8.12 14.16
C LEU A 100 -2.63 9.44 13.40
N GLY A 101 -3.56 10.31 13.82
CA GLY A 101 -3.80 11.59 13.13
C GLY A 101 -4.30 11.39 11.72
N LEU A 102 -5.08 10.34 11.46
CA LEU A 102 -5.69 10.12 10.16
C LEU A 102 -6.78 11.17 9.90
N PRO A 103 -7.01 11.55 8.62
CA PRO A 103 -8.11 12.42 8.26
C PRO A 103 -9.45 11.77 8.65
N ILE A 104 -10.36 12.53 9.26
CA ILE A 104 -11.72 12.08 9.60
C ILE A 104 -12.72 13.04 8.96
N ASP A 105 -13.77 12.53 8.31
CA ASP A 105 -14.82 13.32 7.67
C ASP A 105 -14.24 14.41 6.73
N GLY A 106 -13.22 14.03 5.95
CA GLY A 106 -12.53 14.91 4.99
C GLY A 106 -11.67 16.02 5.61
N GLN A 107 -11.47 16.04 6.93
CA GLN A 107 -10.54 16.98 7.57
C GLN A 107 -9.08 16.58 7.31
N PRO A 108 -8.13 17.53 7.22
CA PRO A 108 -6.73 17.21 6.99
C PRO A 108 -6.14 16.28 8.07
N GLY A 109 -5.34 15.29 7.63
CA GLY A 109 -4.62 14.37 8.49
C GLY A 109 -3.20 14.86 8.82
N GLY A 110 -2.69 14.45 9.99
CA GLY A 110 -1.30 14.66 10.43
C GLY A 110 -0.41 13.41 10.38
N TYR A 111 -0.97 12.23 10.09
CA TYR A 111 -0.25 10.97 9.80
C TYR A 111 0.95 10.65 10.71
N ARG A 112 0.67 10.46 12.00
CA ARG A 112 1.63 10.11 13.06
C ARG A 112 1.92 8.61 13.07
N PHE A 113 2.76 8.17 12.15
CA PHE A 113 3.15 6.76 12.02
C PHE A 113 4.41 6.35 12.79
N ASP A 114 4.93 7.22 13.67
CA ASP A 114 6.12 6.93 14.48
C ASP A 114 5.97 5.66 15.33
N SER A 115 4.74 5.29 15.71
CA SER A 115 4.45 4.05 16.43
C SER A 115 4.79 2.78 15.63
N PHE A 116 4.92 2.90 14.31
CA PHE A 116 5.25 1.80 13.40
C PHE A 116 6.70 1.88 12.88
N ALA A 117 7.59 2.65 13.52
CA ALA A 117 8.98 2.79 13.08
C ALA A 117 9.73 1.44 12.95
N ASP A 118 9.42 0.48 13.83
CA ASP A 118 9.98 -0.88 13.80
C ASP A 118 9.29 -1.78 12.75
N HIS A 119 8.13 -1.37 12.23
CA HIS A 119 7.32 -2.06 11.22
C HIS A 119 7.13 -1.22 9.95
N ARG A 120 8.16 -0.45 9.60
CA ARG A 120 8.13 0.50 8.49
C ARG A 120 7.91 -0.19 7.13
N ALA A 121 8.54 -1.34 6.90
CA ALA A 121 8.37 -2.08 5.64
C ALA A 121 6.89 -2.49 5.42
N PRO A 122 6.21 -3.16 6.38
CA PRO A 122 4.77 -3.42 6.28
C PRO A 122 3.90 -2.17 6.08
N LEU A 123 4.20 -1.06 6.78
CA LEU A 123 3.49 0.21 6.61
C LEU A 123 3.64 0.75 5.19
N VAL A 124 4.88 0.85 4.69
CA VAL A 124 5.18 1.33 3.34
C VAL A 124 4.63 0.38 2.27
N ARG A 125 4.57 -0.93 2.54
CA ARG A 125 3.89 -1.90 1.68
C ARG A 125 2.42 -1.59 1.54
N GLY A 126 1.71 -1.33 2.64
CA GLY A 126 0.31 -0.91 2.62
C GLY A 126 0.11 0.37 1.79
N LEU A 127 0.96 1.39 2.02
CA LEU A 127 0.91 2.65 1.27
C LEU A 127 1.20 2.46 -0.23
N LEU A 128 2.22 1.66 -0.56
CA LEU A 128 2.59 1.33 -1.94
C LEU A 128 1.46 0.60 -2.64
N GLU A 129 0.80 -0.34 -1.98
CA GLU A 129 -0.32 -1.09 -2.55
C GLU A 129 -1.57 -0.23 -2.73
N ALA A 130 -1.77 0.76 -1.85
CA ALA A 130 -2.89 1.70 -1.89
C ALA A 130 -2.76 2.78 -2.97
N CYS A 131 -1.75 3.63 -2.82
CA CYS A 131 -1.61 4.86 -3.62
C CYS A 131 -0.31 4.90 -4.44
N GLY A 132 0.43 3.80 -4.46
CA GLY A 132 1.61 3.65 -5.28
C GLY A 132 1.29 3.31 -6.75
N THR A 133 2.26 3.52 -7.62
CA THR A 133 2.25 3.08 -9.01
C THR A 133 3.62 2.51 -9.34
N VAL A 134 3.61 1.35 -10.02
CA VAL A 134 4.81 0.74 -10.59
C VAL A 134 4.66 0.71 -12.10
N CYS A 135 5.65 1.24 -12.81
CA CYS A 135 5.72 1.20 -14.27
C CYS A 135 7.12 0.76 -14.73
N PHE A 136 7.17 0.01 -15.82
CA PHE A 136 8.44 -0.29 -16.49
C PHE A 136 8.62 0.70 -17.64
N ARG A 137 9.73 1.46 -17.62
CA ARG A 137 10.07 2.44 -18.65
C ARG A 137 10.91 1.76 -19.74
N GLU A 138 10.29 1.40 -20.86
CA GLU A 138 10.98 0.67 -21.94
C GLU A 138 12.16 1.44 -22.54
N SER A 139 12.08 2.77 -22.62
CA SER A 139 13.12 3.62 -23.19
C SER A 139 14.43 3.62 -22.40
N SER A 140 14.34 3.44 -21.07
CA SER A 140 15.49 3.42 -20.16
C SER A 140 15.80 2.02 -19.62
N GLY A 141 14.93 1.04 -19.85
CA GLY A 141 15.06 -0.29 -19.26
C GLY A 141 14.98 -0.27 -17.73
N SER A 142 14.27 0.70 -17.14
CA SER A 142 14.23 0.91 -15.69
C SER A 142 12.81 0.84 -15.11
N VAL A 143 12.70 0.65 -13.80
CA VAL A 143 11.42 0.68 -13.08
C VAL A 143 11.18 2.09 -12.53
N GLY A 144 10.00 2.65 -12.78
CA GLY A 144 9.49 3.82 -12.09
C GLY A 144 8.55 3.39 -10.97
N ILE A 145 8.80 3.90 -9.76
CA ILE A 145 7.91 3.75 -8.61
C ILE A 145 7.51 5.15 -8.17
N SER A 146 6.22 5.41 -8.03
CA SER A 146 5.68 6.70 -7.63
C SER A 146 4.50 6.55 -6.69
N PHE A 147 4.19 7.60 -5.95
CA PHE A 147 3.00 7.70 -5.09
C PHE A 147 2.17 8.89 -5.54
N VAL A 148 0.85 8.73 -5.58
CA VAL A 148 -0.09 9.77 -6.00
C VAL A 148 -1.24 9.84 -5.00
N HIS A 149 -1.57 11.03 -4.52
CA HIS A 149 -2.65 11.22 -3.56
C HIS A 149 -3.14 12.68 -3.54
N ASP A 150 -4.39 12.90 -3.17
CA ASP A 150 -4.98 14.25 -3.09
C ASP A 150 -4.47 15.04 -1.87
N ASP A 151 -4.11 14.34 -0.80
CA ASP A 151 -3.51 14.92 0.41
C ASP A 151 -1.98 14.99 0.30
N GLU A 152 -1.45 16.22 0.19
CA GLU A 152 -0.02 16.52 0.18
C GLU A 152 0.69 16.02 1.45
N SER A 153 0.02 16.10 2.60
CA SER A 153 0.59 15.76 3.92
C SER A 153 0.88 14.27 4.02
N LEU A 154 0.03 13.44 3.42
CA LEU A 154 0.31 12.01 3.32
C LEU A 154 1.59 11.78 2.52
N LEU A 155 1.71 12.37 1.33
CA LEU A 155 2.88 12.15 0.49
C LEU A 155 4.18 12.64 1.13
N GLN A 156 4.15 13.77 1.85
CA GLN A 156 5.29 14.20 2.66
C GLN A 156 5.65 13.18 3.76
N THR A 157 4.64 12.57 4.36
CA THR A 157 4.83 11.51 5.36
C THR A 157 5.49 10.28 4.73
N ILE A 158 5.02 9.83 3.56
CA ILE A 158 5.64 8.70 2.85
C ILE A 158 7.10 9.02 2.51
N ARG A 159 7.41 10.23 2.02
CA ARG A 159 8.80 10.65 1.74
C ARG A 159 9.67 10.61 2.99
N SER A 160 9.13 11.03 4.14
CA SER A 160 9.85 10.97 5.43
C SER A 160 10.09 9.53 5.87
N LEU A 161 9.08 8.66 5.74
CA LEU A 161 9.23 7.22 6.02
C LEU A 161 10.31 6.60 5.15
N LEU A 162 10.36 6.90 3.85
CA LEU A 162 11.38 6.39 2.94
C LEU A 162 12.77 6.94 3.26
N ALA A 163 12.89 8.21 3.63
CA ALA A 163 14.16 8.82 4.03
C ALA A 163 14.71 8.23 5.34
N ASP A 164 13.83 7.82 6.25
CA ASP A 164 14.18 7.16 7.51
C ASP A 164 14.40 5.65 7.34
N ALA A 165 14.11 5.08 6.16
CA ALA A 165 14.49 3.72 5.85
C ALA A 165 16.01 3.66 5.61
N ASN A 166 16.67 2.64 6.15
CA ASN A 166 18.10 2.44 5.94
C ASN A 166 18.36 1.79 4.57
N LEU A 167 17.92 2.45 3.50
CA LEU A 167 17.96 2.03 2.10
C LEU A 167 18.39 3.19 1.21
N HIS A 168 18.94 2.90 0.03
CA HIS A 168 19.22 3.96 -0.95
C HIS A 168 18.02 4.23 -1.87
N VAL A 169 16.98 4.87 -1.33
CA VAL A 169 15.73 5.17 -2.05
C VAL A 169 15.37 6.66 -2.04
N PRO A 170 16.27 7.56 -2.52
CA PRO A 170 15.96 8.97 -2.64
C PRO A 170 14.67 9.20 -3.44
N THR A 171 13.90 10.21 -3.05
CA THR A 171 12.67 10.60 -3.72
C THR A 171 12.85 11.93 -4.44
N ASP A 172 12.16 12.11 -5.56
CA ASP A 172 12.00 13.41 -6.19
C ASP A 172 11.25 14.40 -5.26
N GLY A 173 11.18 15.67 -5.69
CA GLY A 173 10.29 16.65 -5.09
C GLY A 173 8.82 16.34 -5.38
N LEU A 174 7.93 16.81 -4.51
CA LEU A 174 6.50 16.76 -4.79
C LEU A 174 6.16 17.64 -5.99
N ALA A 175 5.24 17.13 -6.81
CA ALA A 175 4.65 17.84 -7.93
C ALA A 175 3.13 17.70 -7.90
N GLU A 176 2.43 18.68 -8.45
CA GLU A 176 0.98 18.59 -8.65
C GLU A 176 0.66 17.66 -9.84
N THR A 177 -0.44 16.93 -9.76
CA THR A 177 -0.96 16.20 -10.92
C THR A 177 -1.81 17.11 -11.80
N SER A 178 -1.96 16.77 -13.08
CA SER A 178 -2.83 17.51 -14.00
C SER A 178 -4.33 17.42 -13.67
N SER A 179 -4.73 16.44 -12.85
CA SER A 179 -6.13 16.17 -12.47
C SER A 179 -6.52 16.72 -11.10
N GLY A 180 -5.60 17.42 -10.42
CA GLY A 180 -5.74 17.74 -8.99
C GLY A 180 -5.03 16.72 -8.11
N GLY A 181 -4.54 17.14 -6.95
CA GLY A 181 -3.71 16.33 -6.06
C GLY A 181 -2.22 16.39 -6.37
N TYR A 182 -1.46 15.49 -5.76
CA TYR A 182 0.00 15.54 -5.73
C TYR A 182 0.61 14.18 -6.05
N TRP A 183 1.88 14.17 -6.44
CA TRP A 183 2.65 12.95 -6.62
C TRP A 183 4.13 13.18 -6.39
N PHE A 184 4.86 12.10 -6.11
CA PHE A 184 6.32 12.04 -6.21
C PHE A 184 6.78 10.67 -6.71
N GLY A 185 7.97 10.62 -7.30
CA GLY A 185 8.65 9.39 -7.69
C GLY A 185 9.83 9.07 -6.79
N LEU A 186 10.26 7.81 -6.79
CA LEU A 186 11.65 7.51 -6.47
C LEU A 186 12.55 8.16 -7.54
N ALA A 187 13.64 8.78 -7.10
CA ALA A 187 14.59 9.46 -7.97
C ALA A 187 15.32 8.45 -8.89
N ASP A 188 15.89 8.94 -9.98
CA ASP A 188 16.52 8.08 -10.99
C ASP A 188 17.73 7.29 -10.47
N ASP A 189 18.37 7.72 -9.37
CA ASP A 189 19.48 7.02 -8.71
C ASP A 189 19.05 6.08 -7.58
N ALA A 190 17.75 5.94 -7.30
CA ALA A 190 17.24 5.03 -6.29
C ALA A 190 17.44 3.55 -6.66
N ASP A 191 17.80 2.73 -5.67
CA ASP A 191 17.89 1.28 -5.83
C ASP A 191 16.48 0.65 -5.75
N THR A 192 15.82 0.60 -6.90
CA THR A 192 14.49 -0.02 -7.03
C THR A 192 14.47 -1.53 -6.74
N GLY A 193 15.63 -2.20 -6.83
CA GLY A 193 15.75 -3.62 -6.48
C GLY A 193 15.76 -3.82 -4.98
N GLU A 194 16.64 -3.10 -4.28
CA GLU A 194 16.71 -3.08 -2.82
C GLU A 194 15.37 -2.67 -2.20
N PHE A 195 14.70 -1.66 -2.78
CA PHE A 195 13.36 -1.25 -2.37
C PHE A 195 12.34 -2.39 -2.48
N ALA A 196 12.34 -3.12 -3.61
CA ALA A 196 11.36 -4.17 -3.86
C ALA A 196 11.51 -5.36 -2.92
N GLU A 197 12.76 -5.74 -2.61
CA GLU A 197 13.06 -6.78 -1.61
C GLU A 197 12.64 -6.33 -0.21
N TRP A 198 13.03 -5.12 0.19
CA TRP A 198 12.73 -4.59 1.52
C TRP A 198 11.22 -4.42 1.77
N VAL A 199 10.48 -3.85 0.82
CA VAL A 199 9.06 -3.54 1.03
C VAL A 199 8.21 -4.82 1.16
N TYR A 200 8.63 -5.93 0.53
CA TYR A 200 7.98 -7.24 0.64
C TYR A 200 8.68 -8.21 1.59
N THR A 201 9.68 -7.74 2.35
CA THR A 201 10.28 -8.54 3.42
C THR A 201 9.20 -8.96 4.43
N GLU A 202 9.26 -10.21 4.86
CA GLU A 202 8.35 -10.86 5.81
C GLU A 202 6.86 -10.89 5.37
N SER A 203 6.59 -10.68 4.07
CA SER A 203 5.21 -10.63 3.56
C SER A 203 4.53 -12.00 3.53
N ASP A 204 5.28 -13.08 3.30
CA ASP A 204 4.77 -14.46 3.30
C ASP A 204 4.44 -14.93 4.72
N GLU A 205 5.28 -14.59 5.69
CA GLU A 205 5.07 -14.96 7.10
C GLU A 205 3.88 -14.22 7.73
N SER A 206 3.67 -12.96 7.34
CA SER A 206 2.54 -12.15 7.82
C SER A 206 1.26 -12.33 7.01
N GLY A 207 1.36 -12.84 5.78
CA GLY A 207 0.26 -12.88 4.82
C GLY A 207 -0.21 -11.52 4.32
N CYS A 208 0.45 -10.44 4.72
CA CYS A 208 -0.02 -9.06 4.58
C CYS A 208 0.51 -8.42 3.30
N TYR A 209 -0.10 -8.76 2.16
CA TYR A 209 0.22 -8.16 0.86
C TYR A 209 -0.84 -8.45 -0.21
N SER A 210 -0.80 -7.69 -1.30
CA SER A 210 -1.51 -7.97 -2.55
C SER A 210 -0.65 -8.80 -3.50
N ASP A 211 -1.18 -9.95 -3.93
CA ASP A 211 -0.55 -10.83 -4.93
C ASP A 211 -0.26 -10.09 -6.24
N GLY A 212 -1.24 -9.34 -6.74
CA GLY A 212 -1.13 -8.58 -7.99
C GLY A 212 -0.03 -7.52 -7.92
N ARG A 213 -0.02 -6.73 -6.85
CA ARG A 213 0.92 -5.63 -6.64
C ARG A 213 2.36 -6.15 -6.45
N ARG A 214 2.54 -7.16 -5.61
CA ARG A 214 3.84 -7.82 -5.38
C ARG A 214 4.41 -8.40 -6.66
N ARG A 215 3.60 -9.17 -7.39
CA ARG A 215 4.00 -9.80 -8.66
C ARG A 215 4.33 -8.77 -9.74
N LYS A 216 3.64 -7.64 -9.77
CA LYS A 216 3.92 -6.55 -10.73
C LYS A 216 5.26 -5.87 -10.42
N LEU A 217 5.52 -5.56 -9.15
CA LEU A 217 6.80 -4.96 -8.76
C LEU A 217 7.96 -5.89 -9.08
N ARG A 218 7.88 -7.13 -8.60
CA ARG A 218 8.91 -8.14 -8.83
C ARG A 218 9.25 -8.29 -10.31
N ARG A 219 8.26 -8.56 -11.17
CA ARG A 219 8.48 -8.74 -12.62
C ARG A 219 9.06 -7.50 -13.30
N SER A 220 8.72 -6.30 -12.79
CA SER A 220 9.24 -5.06 -13.36
C SER A 220 10.72 -4.89 -13.02
N VAL A 221 11.11 -5.21 -11.78
CA VAL A 221 12.51 -5.17 -11.33
C VAL A 221 13.35 -6.26 -12.00
N GLU A 222 12.87 -7.51 -12.03
CA GLU A 222 13.55 -8.62 -12.73
C GLU A 222 13.83 -8.26 -14.20
N ARG A 223 12.86 -7.63 -14.87
CA ARG A 223 13.01 -7.17 -16.25
C ARG A 223 14.06 -6.06 -16.39
N ALA A 224 14.17 -5.16 -15.41
CA ALA A 224 15.10 -4.04 -15.45
C ALA A 224 16.55 -4.43 -15.13
N THR A 225 16.73 -5.33 -14.16
CA THR A 225 18.06 -5.71 -13.65
C THR A 225 18.62 -6.95 -14.35
N GLY A 226 17.78 -7.74 -15.02
CA GLY A 226 18.16 -9.04 -15.58
C GLY A 226 18.57 -10.07 -14.52
N SER A 227 18.33 -9.75 -13.24
CA SER A 227 18.58 -10.60 -12.09
C SER A 227 17.24 -11.08 -11.55
N ASP A 228 17.17 -12.35 -11.14
CA ASP A 228 16.04 -12.79 -10.34
C ASP A 228 16.06 -11.98 -9.04
N VAL A 229 15.01 -11.18 -8.80
CA VAL A 229 14.72 -10.68 -7.46
C VAL A 229 14.34 -11.93 -6.70
N GLY A 230 15.29 -12.43 -5.90
CA GLY A 230 15.37 -13.83 -5.48
C GLY A 230 14.02 -14.37 -5.02
N ASP A 231 13.76 -15.65 -5.33
CA ASP A 231 12.54 -16.40 -4.97
C ASP A 231 11.89 -15.85 -3.70
N LEU A 232 10.99 -14.88 -3.86
CA LEU A 232 10.24 -14.27 -2.77
C LEU A 232 9.19 -15.31 -2.38
N GLY A 233 9.60 -16.33 -1.63
CA GLY A 233 8.75 -17.38 -1.07
C GLY A 233 8.62 -17.25 0.43
#